data_AF-A0ABD3DKJ0-F1
#
_entry.id   AF-A0ABD3DKJ0-F1
#
_cell.length_a   1.000
_cell.length_b   1.000
_cell.length_c   1.000
_cell.angle_alpha   90.00
_cell.angle_beta   90.00
_cell.angle_gamma   90.00
#
_symmetry.space_group_name_H-M   'P 1'
#
loop_
_entity.id
_entity.type
_entity.pdbx_description
1 polymer ?
#
loop_
_entity_poly.entity_id
_entity_poly.type
_entity_poly.pdbx_seq_one_letter_code
_entity_poly.pdbx_strand_id
1 'polypeptide(L)'
;MEDIEDLLAGGGGGAPPGFRLPIPAAVGVKPKKKSLQDSLKSYNTAKIPGTQTIYMKTFGCSHNQSDSEYMAGQLSAFGYSLSENQDEADLWLINTCTVKSPSQSAMDTLITKCRNAKKPLVVAGCVPQGSRDLKELEGVSIVGVQQIDRVVEVVEETLKGHEVRLLTRKTLPALDLPKVRRNKFVEILPINVGCLGACTYCKTKHARGHLGSYTVDSLVGRVRNVIADGVREIWLSSEDTGAYGRDIGVNLPILLNSLVSELPSDGSTMLRIGMTNPPYILEHLKEIAEVLRHPCVYTFLHVPVQSGSDTVLTAMNREYTVGEFRKVVDTLIELVPGMQIATDIICGFPGETDEEFEETVNLIKDYKFAQVHISQFYPRPGTPAARMKKVPSNVVKKRSRELTTVFESFNPYVGMEGKIERIWITEVATDGTHLVGHTKGYIQVLVVGSENMLGTSAMAKIKSVTRWSVFGEIIEVLTENANPRINHDFVEKEHPCSDSKETCCSKETETTCACGLTSGCCQTEQKIDLISKDVQKPGDNRSQNLVGWFLRKRKNSSFHRMIENEMKSGSDQKQETVREWALVDKALLVGIVASLSMIIAMLCIWIYRFI
;
A
#
# COMPACT_ATOMS: atom_id res chain seq x y z
N MET A 1 32.59 27.33 62.93
CA MET A 1 32.36 27.85 61.57
C MET A 1 31.24 27.00 61.00
N GLU A 2 30.00 27.08 61.51
CA GLU A 2 29.11 28.28 61.51
C GLU A 2 29.02 28.80 60.05
N ASP A 3 27.90 28.76 59.31
CA ASP A 3 26.45 28.93 59.60
C ASP A 3 25.63 28.29 58.43
N ILE A 4 24.47 27.60 58.62
CA ILE A 4 23.07 28.10 58.74
C ILE A 4 22.65 28.90 57.48
N GLU A 5 21.60 28.60 56.69
CA GLU A 5 20.18 28.46 57.06
C GLU A 5 19.30 27.81 55.94
N ASP A 6 18.21 27.17 56.38
CA ASP A 6 17.09 26.58 55.63
C ASP A 6 16.17 27.60 54.90
N LEU A 7 15.38 27.15 53.90
CA LEU A 7 13.91 27.02 53.98
C LEU A 7 13.18 26.92 52.61
N LEU A 8 12.65 25.71 52.38
CA LEU A 8 11.30 25.32 51.93
C LEU A 8 10.64 25.81 50.61
N ALA A 9 10.38 24.78 49.79
CA ALA A 9 9.05 24.30 49.32
C ALA A 9 8.38 24.91 48.08
N GLY A 10 8.05 24.01 47.14
CA GLY A 10 6.99 24.21 46.15
C GLY A 10 6.98 23.16 45.02
N GLY A 11 6.27 22.04 45.26
CA GLY A 11 5.62 21.07 44.34
C GLY A 11 6.23 20.80 42.95
N GLY A 12 6.52 19.55 42.56
CA GLY A 12 5.57 18.44 42.56
C GLY A 12 4.93 18.30 41.16
N GLY A 13 5.39 17.34 40.37
CA GLY A 13 4.82 17.02 39.06
C GLY A 13 5.58 15.90 38.36
N GLY A 14 5.51 14.68 38.91
CA GLY A 14 6.07 13.48 38.29
C GLY A 14 5.41 13.15 36.96
N ALA A 15 6.22 12.92 35.93
CA ALA A 15 5.78 12.30 34.69
C ALA A 15 5.65 10.77 34.88
N PRO A 16 4.70 10.10 34.21
CA PRO A 16 4.38 8.69 34.43
C PRO A 16 5.51 7.74 33.97
N PRO A 17 5.69 6.58 34.61
CA PRO A 17 6.74 5.64 34.26
C PRO A 17 6.28 4.72 33.11
N GLY A 18 7.00 4.74 31.98
CA GLY A 18 6.79 3.75 30.93
C GLY A 18 7.32 4.16 29.58
N PHE A 19 8.65 4.12 29.40
CA PHE A 19 9.38 3.78 28.16
C PHE A 19 10.88 4.03 28.44
N ARG A 20 11.52 3.10 29.16
CA ARG A 20 12.98 2.98 29.12
C ARG A 20 13.30 1.86 28.14
N LEU A 21 13.83 2.23 26.98
CA LEU A 21 14.41 1.27 26.05
C LEU A 21 15.63 0.61 26.72
N PRO A 22 15.73 -0.72 26.78
CA PRO A 22 16.98 -1.37 27.10
C PRO A 22 17.95 -1.18 25.93
N ILE A 23 19.17 -0.70 26.22
CA ILE A 23 20.27 -0.64 25.26
C ILE A 23 20.84 -2.05 25.11
N PRO A 24 20.77 -2.73 23.95
CA PRO A 24 21.59 -3.90 23.70
C PRO A 24 22.87 -3.47 22.99
N ALA A 25 23.98 -4.07 23.41
CA ALA A 25 25.27 -3.96 22.77
C ALA A 25 25.24 -4.40 21.29
N ALA A 26 26.17 -3.85 20.52
CA ALA A 26 26.45 -4.04 19.09
C ALA A 26 25.63 -3.18 18.09
N VAL A 27 25.69 -1.86 18.25
CA VAL A 27 25.51 -0.90 17.14
C VAL A 27 26.90 -0.46 16.69
N GLY A 28 27.29 -0.78 15.46
CA GLY A 28 28.52 -0.26 14.87
C GLY A 28 28.34 1.20 14.49
N VAL A 29 28.65 2.12 15.39
CA VAL A 29 28.69 3.56 15.10
C VAL A 29 30.09 3.91 14.59
N LYS A 30 30.20 4.42 13.36
CA LYS A 30 31.45 5.00 12.86
C LYS A 30 31.38 6.53 12.97
N PRO A 31 32.06 7.16 13.95
CA PRO A 31 32.13 8.61 14.01
C PRO A 31 33.01 9.15 12.87
N LYS A 32 32.53 10.16 12.16
CA LYS A 32 33.31 10.87 11.13
C LYS A 32 34.26 11.86 11.82
N LYS A 33 35.58 11.78 11.59
CA LYS A 33 36.57 12.72 12.16
C LYS A 33 36.29 14.15 11.66
N LYS A 34 35.84 15.04 12.55
CA LYS A 34 35.86 16.50 12.35
C LYS A 34 37.19 17.07 12.87
N SER A 35 37.74 18.07 12.18
CA SER A 35 38.88 18.84 12.69
C SER A 35 38.41 19.74 13.84
N LEU A 36 39.25 19.91 14.86
CA LEU A 36 38.96 20.68 16.08
C LEU A 36 38.63 22.17 15.83
N GLN A 37 38.94 22.69 14.64
CA GLN A 37 38.74 24.10 14.28
C GLN A 37 37.33 24.47 13.79
N ASP A 38 36.47 23.50 13.47
CA ASP A 38 35.07 23.75 13.08
C ASP A 38 34.11 23.92 14.29
N SER A 39 34.64 23.82 15.51
CA SER A 39 33.85 23.70 16.75
C SER A 39 33.32 25.03 17.32
N LEU A 40 33.65 26.18 16.73
CA LEU A 40 33.41 27.50 17.36
C LEU A 40 32.58 28.49 16.51
N LYS A 41 31.92 28.05 15.44
CA LYS A 41 30.99 28.91 14.69
C LYS A 41 29.68 28.19 14.37
N SER A 42 28.85 28.02 15.39
CA SER A 42 27.40 28.00 15.27
C SER A 42 26.80 27.88 16.67
N TYR A 43 26.36 28.99 17.25
CA TYR A 43 25.27 28.92 18.22
C TYR A 43 24.00 28.59 17.41
N ASN A 44 23.89 27.35 16.97
CA ASN A 44 22.66 26.79 16.45
C ASN A 44 21.68 26.80 17.62
N THR A 45 20.50 27.36 17.40
CA THR A 45 19.30 27.03 18.18
C THR A 45 19.33 25.54 18.48
N ALA A 46 19.26 25.18 19.77
CA ALA A 46 19.23 23.79 20.18
C ALA A 46 18.15 23.08 19.36
N LYS A 47 18.56 22.25 18.39
CA LYS A 47 17.62 21.53 17.54
C LYS A 47 16.96 20.51 18.44
N ILE A 48 15.75 20.82 18.90
CA ILE A 48 14.95 19.94 19.72
C ILE A 48 14.71 18.67 18.88
N PRO A 49 15.06 17.48 19.38
CA PRO A 49 14.81 16.24 18.65
C PRO A 49 13.34 16.11 18.27
N GLY A 50 13.07 15.61 17.08
CA GLY A 50 11.70 15.45 16.57
C GLY A 50 11.08 16.69 15.94
N THR A 51 11.66 17.89 16.04
CA THR A 51 11.08 19.09 15.38
C THR A 51 11.52 19.28 13.92
N GLN A 52 12.35 18.36 13.40
CA GLN A 52 12.86 18.45 12.04
C GLN A 52 11.84 17.94 11.02
N THR A 53 12.02 18.33 9.76
CA THR A 53 11.16 17.88 8.66
C THR A 53 11.83 16.75 7.88
N ILE A 54 11.10 15.68 7.61
CA ILE A 54 11.61 14.50 6.89
C ILE A 54 10.92 14.39 5.53
N TYR A 55 11.72 14.29 4.47
CA TYR A 55 11.24 13.92 3.13
C TYR A 55 11.32 12.41 2.99
N MET A 56 10.18 11.76 2.73
CA MET A 56 10.13 10.32 2.52
C MET A 56 9.83 9.98 1.06
N LYS A 57 10.71 9.21 0.42
CA LYS A 57 10.46 8.67 -0.92
C LYS A 57 10.45 7.16 -0.89
N THR A 58 9.37 6.58 -1.41
CA THR A 58 9.21 5.12 -1.50
C THR A 58 9.28 4.66 -2.94
N PHE A 59 10.08 3.64 -3.19
CA PHE A 59 10.12 2.88 -4.43
C PHE A 59 9.79 1.42 -4.15
N GLY A 60 8.96 0.79 -5.00
CA GLY A 60 8.74 -0.65 -4.94
C GLY A 60 7.29 -1.10 -4.97
N CYS A 61 7.08 -2.29 -4.38
CA CYS A 61 5.79 -2.97 -4.28
C CYS A 61 4.96 -2.48 -3.08
N SER A 62 3.75 -3.04 -2.93
CA SER A 62 2.88 -2.79 -1.78
C SER A 62 3.56 -3.05 -0.44
N HIS A 63 4.39 -4.10 -0.33
CA HIS A 63 5.14 -4.37 0.90
C HIS A 63 6.09 -3.22 1.27
N ASN A 64 6.84 -2.67 0.29
CA ASN A 64 7.67 -1.49 0.54
C ASN A 64 6.84 -0.24 0.89
N GLN A 65 5.65 -0.10 0.32
CA GLN A 65 4.73 0.98 0.71
C GLN A 65 4.28 0.83 2.17
N SER A 66 3.88 -0.37 2.59
CA SER A 66 3.54 -0.65 4.00
C SER A 66 4.72 -0.38 4.93
N ASP A 67 5.94 -0.80 4.58
CA ASP A 67 7.15 -0.52 5.37
C ASP A 67 7.32 0.99 5.58
N SER A 68 7.10 1.79 4.53
CA SER A 68 7.16 3.26 4.62
C SER A 68 6.04 3.85 5.46
N GLU A 69 4.83 3.31 5.40
CA GLU A 69 3.71 3.78 6.24
C GLU A 69 3.96 3.53 7.73
N TYR A 70 4.57 2.39 8.08
CA TYR A 70 5.03 2.11 9.44
C TYR A 70 6.19 3.02 9.87
N MET A 71 7.15 3.27 8.98
CA MET A 71 8.24 4.21 9.31
C MET A 71 7.72 5.64 9.49
N ALA A 72 6.81 6.08 8.62
CA ALA A 72 6.15 7.37 8.69
C ALA A 72 5.37 7.53 10.01
N GLY A 73 4.59 6.51 10.39
CA GLY A 73 3.83 6.54 11.63
C GLY A 73 4.70 6.65 12.88
N GLN A 74 5.80 5.91 12.94
CA GLN A 74 6.73 6.00 14.07
C GLN A 74 7.42 7.36 14.14
N LEU A 75 7.84 7.92 13.00
CA LEU A 75 8.46 9.24 12.94
C LEU A 75 7.47 10.33 13.36
N SER A 76 6.22 10.28 12.88
CA SER A 76 5.17 11.21 13.30
C SER A 76 4.80 11.06 14.77
N ALA A 77 4.72 9.84 15.30
CA ALA A 77 4.46 9.60 16.71
C ALA A 77 5.57 10.13 17.62
N PHE A 78 6.82 10.15 17.14
CA PHE A 78 7.94 10.78 17.85
C PHE A 78 7.91 12.32 17.80
N GLY A 79 7.29 12.90 16.77
CA GLY A 79 7.11 14.35 16.61
C GLY A 79 7.55 14.92 15.26
N TYR A 80 8.18 14.12 14.40
CA TYR A 80 8.69 14.57 13.11
C TYR A 80 7.55 14.94 12.14
N SER A 81 7.74 16.03 11.43
CA SER A 81 6.84 16.43 10.33
C SER A 81 7.30 15.81 9.02
N LEU A 82 6.37 15.19 8.28
CA LEU A 82 6.64 14.63 6.96
C LEU A 82 6.33 15.67 5.89
N SER A 83 7.26 15.88 4.95
CA SER A 83 7.08 16.82 3.84
C SER A 83 7.16 16.12 2.49
N GLU A 84 6.30 16.55 1.56
CA GLU A 84 6.36 16.18 0.15
C GLU A 84 7.43 16.99 -0.61
N ASN A 85 7.86 18.13 -0.06
CA ASN A 85 8.91 18.95 -0.65
C ASN A 85 10.29 18.51 -0.15
N GLN A 86 11.04 17.87 -1.04
CA GLN A 86 12.42 17.43 -0.78
C GLN A 86 13.40 18.58 -0.43
N ASP A 87 13.15 19.80 -0.91
CA ASP A 87 14.07 20.92 -0.75
C ASP A 87 13.93 21.58 0.63
N GLU A 88 12.77 21.46 1.28
CA GLU A 88 12.50 21.98 2.62
C GLU A 88 12.88 21.01 3.75
N ALA A 89 13.01 19.72 3.45
CA ALA A 89 13.29 18.71 4.48
C ALA A 89 14.71 18.80 5.05
N ASP A 90 14.85 18.58 6.35
CA ASP A 90 16.12 18.46 7.06
C ASP A 90 16.81 17.12 6.82
N LEU A 91 16.05 16.05 6.56
CA LEU A 91 16.56 14.70 6.29
C LEU A 91 15.75 14.02 5.20
N TRP A 92 16.44 13.22 4.36
CA TRP A 92 15.80 12.38 3.37
C TRP A 92 15.79 10.91 3.83
N LEU A 93 14.62 10.28 3.78
CA LEU A 93 14.43 8.85 4.00
C LEU A 93 13.95 8.21 2.69
N ILE A 94 14.81 7.38 2.09
CA ILE A 94 14.52 6.72 0.81
C ILE A 94 14.30 5.23 1.07
N ASN A 95 13.07 4.74 0.96
CA ASN A 95 12.76 3.31 1.03
C ASN A 95 12.78 2.68 -0.37
N THR A 96 13.51 1.57 -0.51
CA THR A 96 13.98 1.08 -1.81
C THR A 96 13.65 -0.39 -2.04
N CYS A 97 13.44 -0.76 -3.30
CA CYS A 97 13.05 -2.11 -3.70
C CYS A 97 14.09 -2.77 -4.61
N THR A 98 14.42 -4.03 -4.35
CA THR A 98 15.34 -4.84 -5.18
C THR A 98 14.66 -5.49 -6.38
N VAL A 99 13.33 -5.40 -6.51
CA VAL A 99 12.58 -6.22 -7.48
C VAL A 99 12.66 -5.66 -8.89
N LYS A 100 12.87 -4.35 -9.08
CA LYS A 100 12.94 -3.69 -10.39
C LYS A 100 14.21 -2.83 -10.51
N SER A 101 15.05 -3.09 -11.50
CA SER A 101 16.31 -2.35 -11.70
C SER A 101 16.14 -0.84 -11.96
N PRO A 102 15.11 -0.39 -12.71
CA PRO A 102 14.83 1.04 -12.85
C PRO A 102 14.58 1.75 -11.50
N SER A 103 13.97 1.06 -10.53
CA SER A 103 13.78 1.59 -9.18
C SER A 103 15.11 1.80 -8.46
N GLN A 104 16.09 0.93 -8.68
CA GLN A 104 17.45 1.09 -8.15
C GLN A 104 18.16 2.27 -8.82
N SER A 105 18.10 2.42 -10.14
CA SER A 105 18.72 3.57 -10.83
C SER A 105 18.10 4.91 -10.44
N ALA A 106 16.78 4.95 -10.19
CA ALA A 106 16.10 6.12 -9.67
C ALA A 106 16.55 6.46 -8.24
N MET A 107 16.76 5.44 -7.40
CA MET A 107 17.36 5.59 -6.07
C MET A 107 18.78 6.18 -6.17
N ASP A 108 19.65 5.64 -7.02
CA ASP A 108 21.04 6.11 -7.16
C ASP A 108 21.11 7.60 -7.53
N THR A 109 20.22 8.02 -8.43
CA THR A 109 20.05 9.42 -8.83
C THR A 109 19.64 10.28 -7.64
N LEU A 110 18.69 9.82 -6.84
CA LEU A 110 18.18 10.55 -5.67
C LEU A 110 19.21 10.64 -4.54
N ILE A 111 19.97 9.55 -4.30
CA ILE A 111 21.09 9.54 -3.35
C ILE A 111 22.14 10.57 -3.76
N THR A 112 22.50 10.61 -5.05
CA THR A 112 23.47 11.58 -5.57
C THR A 112 22.97 13.02 -5.40
N LYS A 113 21.70 13.28 -5.69
CA LYS A 113 21.07 14.60 -5.48
C LYS A 113 21.10 15.01 -4.01
N CYS A 114 20.78 14.10 -3.09
CA CYS A 114 20.81 14.34 -1.65
C CYS A 114 22.22 14.69 -1.15
N ARG A 115 23.23 13.92 -1.60
CA ARG A 115 24.64 14.18 -1.28
C ARG A 115 25.11 15.55 -1.77
N ASN A 116 24.73 15.94 -2.99
CA ASN A 116 25.05 17.26 -3.53
C ASN A 116 24.39 18.40 -2.72
N ALA A 117 23.17 18.16 -2.21
CA ALA A 117 22.48 19.08 -1.31
C ALA A 117 23.05 19.06 0.13
N LYS A 118 24.03 18.19 0.44
CA LYS A 118 24.65 18.01 1.76
C LYS A 118 23.62 17.74 2.87
N LYS A 119 22.53 17.05 2.55
CA LYS A 119 21.48 16.70 3.51
C LYS A 119 21.78 15.33 4.16
N PRO A 120 21.46 15.16 5.46
CA PRO A 120 21.36 13.86 6.11
C PRO A 120 20.49 12.87 5.31
N LEU A 121 20.94 11.63 5.19
CA LEU A 121 20.31 10.61 4.33
C LEU A 121 20.22 9.27 5.04
N VAL A 122 19.01 8.71 5.06
CA VAL A 122 18.70 7.34 5.46
C VAL A 122 18.19 6.58 4.25
N VAL A 123 18.76 5.41 3.97
CA VAL A 123 18.28 4.49 2.93
C VAL A 123 17.71 3.24 3.61
N ALA A 124 16.45 2.97 3.33
CA ALA A 124 15.72 1.83 3.88
C ALA A 124 15.36 0.80 2.80
N GLY A 125 14.94 -0.38 3.24
CA GLY A 125 14.26 -1.35 2.40
C GLY A 125 15.13 -2.47 1.83
N CYS A 126 14.69 -3.05 0.72
CA CYS A 126 15.24 -4.29 0.21
C CYS A 126 16.66 -4.11 -0.37
N VAL A 127 16.96 -2.97 -1.00
CA VAL A 127 18.26 -2.75 -1.67
C VAL A 127 19.41 -2.77 -0.67
N PRO A 128 19.41 -1.95 0.40
CA PRO A 128 20.49 -1.99 1.37
C PRO A 128 20.57 -3.33 2.12
N GLN A 129 19.45 -4.06 2.24
CA GLN A 129 19.45 -5.38 2.89
C GLN A 129 20.03 -6.49 2.01
N GLY A 130 19.67 -6.52 0.72
CA GLY A 130 20.05 -7.57 -0.23
C GLY A 130 21.31 -7.29 -1.06
N SER A 131 21.83 -6.04 -1.04
CA SER A 131 23.05 -5.63 -1.75
C SER A 131 23.85 -4.65 -0.88
N ARG A 132 24.42 -5.15 0.22
CA ARG A 132 25.03 -4.33 1.29
C ARG A 132 26.28 -3.56 0.87
N ASP A 133 26.99 -4.08 -0.14
CA ASP A 133 28.29 -3.58 -0.58
C ASP A 133 28.20 -2.66 -1.82
N LEU A 134 27.02 -2.10 -2.09
CA LEU A 134 26.86 -1.10 -3.14
C LEU A 134 27.62 0.18 -2.75
N LYS A 135 28.45 0.69 -3.68
CA LYS A 135 29.24 1.91 -3.48
C LYS A 135 28.35 3.11 -3.19
N GLU A 136 27.16 3.13 -3.76
CA GLU A 136 26.14 4.15 -3.58
C GLU A 136 25.67 4.24 -2.12
N LEU A 137 25.84 3.18 -1.32
CA LEU A 137 25.47 3.13 0.10
C LEU A 137 26.62 3.48 1.04
N GLU A 138 27.81 3.82 0.55
CA GLU A 138 28.93 4.25 1.39
C GLU A 138 28.64 5.61 2.05
N GLY A 139 28.86 5.73 3.37
CA GLY A 139 28.63 6.99 4.09
C GLY A 139 27.15 7.36 4.26
N VAL A 140 26.24 6.38 4.15
CA VAL A 140 24.79 6.56 4.27
C VAL A 140 24.25 5.70 5.40
N SER A 141 23.34 6.24 6.20
CA SER A 141 22.66 5.47 7.25
C SER A 141 21.63 4.52 6.65
N ILE A 142 21.48 3.34 7.25
CA ILE A 142 20.72 2.23 6.68
C ILE A 142 19.74 1.63 7.69
N VAL A 143 18.50 1.43 7.22
CA VAL A 143 17.45 0.65 7.91
C VAL A 143 17.09 -0.57 7.06
N GLY A 144 17.32 -1.76 7.56
CA GLY A 144 16.90 -2.99 6.89
C GLY A 144 15.40 -3.24 6.99
N VAL A 145 14.91 -4.18 6.18
CA VAL A 145 13.48 -4.54 6.08
C VAL A 145 12.87 -5.14 7.36
N GLN A 146 13.70 -5.58 8.32
CA GLN A 146 13.27 -6.19 9.59
C GLN A 146 13.55 -5.29 10.80
N GLN A 147 13.96 -4.03 10.56
CA GLN A 147 14.38 -3.07 11.58
C GLN A 147 13.63 -1.74 11.43
N ILE A 148 12.51 -1.77 10.71
CA ILE A 148 11.67 -0.58 10.47
C ILE A 148 11.11 -0.04 11.80
N ASP A 149 11.01 -0.86 12.84
CA ASP A 149 10.66 -0.53 14.23
C ASP A 149 11.70 0.36 14.94
N ARG A 150 12.89 0.52 14.35
CA ARG A 150 13.99 1.34 14.88
C ARG A 150 14.33 2.52 13.98
N VAL A 151 13.43 2.91 13.07
CA VAL A 151 13.68 4.01 12.14
C VAL A 151 14.00 5.33 12.85
N VAL A 152 13.33 5.60 13.97
CA VAL A 152 13.51 6.83 14.75
C VAL A 152 14.94 6.95 15.25
N GLU A 153 15.51 5.86 15.79
CA GLU A 153 16.89 5.83 16.27
C GLU A 153 17.87 6.14 15.13
N VAL A 154 17.67 5.55 13.96
CA VAL A 154 18.56 5.78 12.82
C VAL A 154 18.46 7.22 12.33
N VAL A 155 17.25 7.78 12.25
CA VAL A 155 17.02 9.18 11.86
C VAL A 155 17.69 10.14 12.84
N GLU A 156 17.49 9.95 14.14
CA GLU A 156 18.08 10.77 15.21
C GLU A 156 19.61 10.79 15.15
N GLU A 157 20.25 9.63 15.03
CA GLU A 157 21.70 9.55 14.93
C GLU A 157 22.23 10.13 13.61
N THR A 158 21.47 9.98 12.52
CA THR A 158 21.83 10.56 11.22
C THR A 158 21.78 12.09 11.24
N LEU A 159 20.78 12.68 11.92
CA LEU A 159 20.69 14.13 12.12
C LEU A 159 21.84 14.69 12.97
N LYS A 160 22.40 13.90 13.90
CA LYS A 160 23.62 14.23 14.65
C LYS A 160 24.90 14.12 13.82
N GLY A 161 24.80 13.57 12.61
CA GLY A 161 25.92 13.37 11.68
C GLY A 161 26.61 12.02 11.82
N HIS A 162 26.01 11.05 12.53
CA HIS A 162 26.51 9.69 12.62
C HIS A 162 26.01 8.83 11.45
N GLU A 163 26.81 7.85 11.05
CA GLU A 163 26.37 6.78 10.15
C GLU A 163 25.93 5.57 10.99
N VAL A 164 24.70 5.13 10.82
CA VAL A 164 24.14 3.96 11.52
C VAL A 164 23.69 2.92 10.51
N ARG A 165 24.01 1.64 10.74
CA ARG A 165 23.57 0.52 9.89
C ARG A 165 22.85 -0.54 10.71
N LEU A 166 21.53 -0.65 10.54
CA LEU A 166 20.71 -1.68 11.17
C LEU A 166 20.27 -2.73 10.13
N LEU A 167 21.03 -3.83 10.05
CA LEU A 167 20.83 -4.90 9.05
C LEU A 167 20.67 -6.31 9.67
N THR A 168 20.65 -6.39 11.00
CA THR A 168 20.61 -7.64 11.77
C THR A 168 19.27 -8.36 11.65
N ARG A 169 19.26 -9.56 11.07
CA ARG A 169 18.01 -10.32 10.91
C ARG A 169 17.37 -10.63 12.27
N LYS A 170 16.13 -10.21 12.47
CA LYS A 170 15.34 -10.33 13.72
C LYS A 170 13.97 -10.95 13.44
N THR A 171 13.17 -11.09 14.50
CA THR A 171 11.74 -11.39 14.46
C THR A 171 10.97 -10.40 13.58
N LEU A 172 9.77 -10.79 13.15
CA LEU A 172 8.87 -9.94 12.37
C LEU A 172 8.59 -8.61 13.10
N PRO A 173 8.55 -7.46 12.40
CA PRO A 173 8.07 -6.20 12.97
C PRO A 173 6.64 -6.35 13.50
N ALA A 174 6.30 -5.70 14.62
CA ALA A 174 4.95 -5.81 15.17
C ALA A 174 3.91 -5.11 14.25
N LEU A 175 2.72 -5.71 14.11
CA LEU A 175 1.67 -5.18 13.23
C LEU A 175 0.94 -3.96 13.82
N ASP A 176 1.07 -3.75 15.13
CA ASP A 176 0.48 -2.65 15.92
C ASP A 176 1.39 -1.41 15.99
N LEU A 177 2.53 -1.42 15.29
CA LEU A 177 3.36 -0.23 15.13
C LEU A 177 2.53 0.94 14.58
N PRO A 178 2.81 2.19 15.03
CA PRO A 178 2.16 3.38 14.47
C PRO A 178 2.31 3.41 12.95
N LYS A 179 1.22 3.69 12.24
CA LYS A 179 1.18 3.67 10.78
C LYS A 179 0.47 4.91 10.25
N VAL A 180 1.12 5.65 9.36
CA VAL A 180 0.51 6.77 8.62
C VAL A 180 0.28 6.29 7.19
N ARG A 181 -0.98 6.03 6.85
CA ARG A 181 -1.37 5.53 5.52
C ARG A 181 -1.24 6.62 4.47
N ARG A 182 -0.73 6.28 3.29
CA ARG A 182 -0.69 7.21 2.15
C ARG A 182 -2.10 7.46 1.61
N ASN A 183 -2.92 6.42 1.60
CA ASN A 183 -4.36 6.51 1.35
C ASN A 183 -5.09 6.04 2.61
N LYS A 184 -5.80 6.95 3.28
CA LYS A 184 -6.51 6.63 4.53
C LYS A 184 -7.58 5.53 4.38
N PHE A 185 -8.06 5.28 3.16
CA PHE A 185 -9.07 4.26 2.85
C PHE A 185 -8.48 2.89 2.50
N VAL A 186 -7.16 2.75 2.40
CA VAL A 186 -6.48 1.51 2.00
C VAL A 186 -5.51 1.07 3.10
N GLU A 187 -5.71 -0.13 3.64
CA GLU A 187 -4.72 -0.80 4.48
C GLU A 187 -3.94 -1.81 3.64
N ILE A 188 -2.63 -1.59 3.49
CA ILE A 188 -1.74 -2.65 3.01
C ILE A 188 -1.33 -3.50 4.20
N LEU A 189 -1.75 -4.77 4.23
CA LEU A 189 -1.52 -5.68 5.36
C LEU A 189 -0.50 -6.77 4.97
N PRO A 190 0.76 -6.68 5.42
CA PRO A 190 1.73 -7.76 5.26
C PRO A 190 1.29 -8.98 6.08
N ILE A 191 1.07 -10.13 5.43
CA ILE A 191 0.67 -11.37 6.13
C ILE A 191 1.86 -12.26 6.49
N ASN A 192 2.97 -12.09 5.78
CA ASN A 192 4.25 -12.70 6.07
C ASN A 192 5.37 -11.84 5.47
N VAL A 193 6.62 -12.15 5.85
CA VAL A 193 7.80 -11.66 5.15
C VAL A 193 8.61 -12.84 4.61
N GLY A 194 9.42 -12.57 3.59
CA GLY A 194 10.32 -13.56 3.02
C GLY A 194 9.61 -14.54 2.10
N CYS A 195 10.37 -15.46 1.53
CA CYS A 195 9.89 -16.35 0.47
C CYS A 195 10.54 -17.73 0.60
N LEU A 196 9.78 -18.78 0.26
CA LEU A 196 10.29 -20.15 0.18
C LEU A 196 11.07 -20.42 -1.11
N GLY A 197 10.73 -19.71 -2.19
CA GLY A 197 11.30 -19.93 -3.52
C GLY A 197 12.81 -19.70 -3.61
N ALA A 198 13.40 -20.32 -4.64
CA ALA A 198 14.83 -20.27 -4.94
C ALA A 198 15.12 -19.82 -6.38
N CYS A 199 14.30 -18.91 -6.92
CA CYS A 199 14.39 -18.48 -8.31
C CYS A 199 15.79 -17.93 -8.64
N THR A 200 16.34 -18.33 -9.79
CA THR A 200 17.74 -18.02 -10.18
C THR A 200 18.03 -16.54 -10.39
N TYR A 201 17.00 -15.70 -10.50
CA TYR A 201 17.11 -14.26 -10.78
C TYR A 201 16.66 -13.36 -9.63
N CYS A 202 15.97 -13.91 -8.62
CA CYS A 202 15.26 -13.11 -7.62
C CYS A 202 16.17 -12.76 -6.42
N LYS A 203 16.07 -11.52 -5.92
CA LYS A 203 16.78 -11.07 -4.71
C LYS A 203 15.91 -11.04 -3.44
N THR A 204 14.64 -11.39 -3.55
CA THR A 204 13.69 -11.34 -2.43
C THR A 204 14.18 -12.09 -1.20
N LYS A 205 14.64 -13.35 -1.34
CA LYS A 205 15.16 -14.14 -0.21
C LYS A 205 16.44 -13.55 0.42
N HIS A 206 17.27 -12.88 -0.39
CA HIS A 206 18.46 -12.18 0.11
C HIS A 206 18.06 -10.96 0.96
N ALA A 207 17.06 -10.20 0.50
CA ALA A 207 16.55 -9.02 1.18
C ALA A 207 15.67 -9.38 2.39
N ARG A 208 14.55 -10.09 2.20
CA ARG A 208 13.53 -10.33 3.23
C ARG A 208 13.68 -11.64 4.00
N GLY A 209 14.60 -12.52 3.58
CA GLY A 209 14.88 -13.76 4.29
C GLY A 209 13.95 -14.92 3.90
N HIS A 210 13.92 -15.93 4.78
CA HIS A 210 13.00 -17.07 4.67
C HIS A 210 11.59 -16.65 5.10
N LEU A 211 10.60 -17.47 4.76
CA LEU A 211 9.22 -17.29 5.18
C LEU A 211 9.14 -17.12 6.70
N GLY A 212 8.51 -16.02 7.13
CA GLY A 212 8.07 -15.78 8.49
C GLY A 212 6.66 -15.20 8.46
N SER A 213 5.68 -15.96 8.93
CA SER A 213 4.26 -15.60 8.91
C SER A 213 3.80 -14.95 10.21
N TYR A 214 2.91 -13.97 10.12
CA TYR A 214 2.18 -13.47 11.27
C TYR A 214 1.10 -14.50 11.69
N THR A 215 0.72 -14.50 12.96
CA THR A 215 -0.36 -15.37 13.44
C THR A 215 -1.72 -14.91 12.92
N VAL A 216 -2.65 -15.85 12.73
CA VAL A 216 -4.02 -15.55 12.29
C VAL A 216 -4.68 -14.52 13.22
N ASP A 217 -4.58 -14.72 14.54
CA ASP A 217 -5.17 -13.81 15.53
C ASP A 217 -4.63 -12.38 15.42
N SER A 218 -3.32 -12.23 15.19
CA SER A 218 -2.72 -10.90 15.00
C SER A 218 -3.20 -10.19 13.73
N LEU A 219 -3.40 -10.95 12.64
CA LEU A 219 -3.91 -10.41 11.38
C LEU A 219 -5.40 -10.07 11.48
N VAL A 220 -6.19 -10.94 12.09
CA VAL A 220 -7.61 -10.71 12.39
C VAL A 220 -7.79 -9.47 13.28
N GLY A 221 -7.01 -9.36 14.37
CA GLY A 221 -7.02 -8.19 15.24
C GLY A 221 -6.67 -6.90 14.49
N ARG A 222 -5.68 -6.95 13.59
CA ARG A 222 -5.34 -5.82 12.72
C ARG A 222 -6.50 -5.46 11.79
N VAL A 223 -7.15 -6.43 11.15
CA VAL A 223 -8.30 -6.20 10.26
C VAL A 223 -9.45 -5.51 11.00
N ARG A 224 -9.81 -5.97 12.20
CA ARG A 224 -10.84 -5.31 13.02
C ARG A 224 -10.52 -3.84 13.29
N ASN A 225 -9.28 -3.56 13.68
CA ASN A 225 -8.84 -2.20 14.00
C ASN A 225 -8.93 -1.28 12.77
N VAL A 226 -8.46 -1.74 11.61
CA VAL A 226 -8.45 -0.87 10.41
C VAL A 226 -9.84 -0.66 9.82
N ILE A 227 -10.75 -1.62 9.97
CA ILE A 227 -12.17 -1.42 9.61
C ILE A 227 -12.77 -0.32 10.50
N ALA A 228 -12.50 -0.35 11.81
CA ALA A 228 -12.94 0.70 12.73
C ALA A 228 -12.34 2.08 12.43
N ASP A 229 -11.13 2.15 11.84
CA ASP A 229 -10.51 3.38 11.34
C ASP A 229 -11.19 3.94 10.07
N GLY A 230 -12.14 3.23 9.46
CA GLY A 230 -12.82 3.62 8.22
C GLY A 230 -12.12 3.17 6.93
N VAL A 231 -11.26 2.15 6.99
CA VAL A 231 -10.63 1.55 5.79
C VAL A 231 -11.69 0.85 4.93
N ARG A 232 -11.62 1.10 3.61
CA ARG A 232 -12.53 0.52 2.60
C ARG A 232 -11.88 -0.58 1.77
N GLU A 233 -10.55 -0.64 1.74
CA GLU A 233 -9.83 -1.71 1.06
C GLU A 233 -8.70 -2.25 1.92
N ILE A 234 -8.63 -3.57 2.05
CA ILE A 234 -7.54 -4.28 2.72
C ILE A 234 -6.77 -5.05 1.65
N TRP A 235 -5.53 -4.68 1.41
CA TRP A 235 -4.64 -5.34 0.46
C TRP A 235 -3.70 -6.27 1.20
N LEU A 236 -3.93 -7.58 1.07
CA LEU A 236 -2.99 -8.56 1.57
C LEU A 236 -1.69 -8.47 0.78
N SER A 237 -0.58 -8.27 1.48
CA SER A 237 0.74 -8.13 0.90
C SER A 237 1.63 -9.28 1.36
N SER A 238 2.33 -9.88 0.40
CA SER A 238 3.31 -10.92 0.62
C SER A 238 4.24 -10.99 -0.59
N GLU A 239 5.42 -11.59 -0.38
CA GLU A 239 6.25 -12.08 -1.48
C GLU A 239 5.60 -13.23 -2.24
N ASP A 240 4.80 -14.05 -1.54
CA ASP A 240 4.00 -15.14 -2.07
C ASP A 240 2.89 -15.50 -1.08
N THR A 241 1.66 -15.03 -1.38
CA THR A 241 0.51 -15.20 -0.49
C THR A 241 0.17 -16.68 -0.29
N GLY A 242 0.33 -17.51 -1.33
CA GLY A 242 0.06 -18.94 -1.26
C GLY A 242 0.94 -19.69 -0.25
N ALA A 243 2.14 -19.17 0.03
CA ALA A 243 3.07 -19.78 0.97
C ALA A 243 2.74 -19.49 2.45
N TYR A 244 1.78 -18.60 2.75
CA TYR A 244 1.45 -18.18 4.10
C TYR A 244 1.15 -19.37 5.02
N GLY A 245 1.63 -19.30 6.26
CA GLY A 245 1.23 -20.19 7.34
C GLY A 245 2.02 -21.50 7.42
N ARG A 246 2.73 -21.89 6.35
CA ARG A 246 3.49 -23.16 6.28
C ARG A 246 4.55 -23.28 7.37
N ASP A 247 5.11 -22.15 7.81
CA ASP A 247 6.12 -22.07 8.88
C ASP A 247 5.53 -22.08 10.30
N ILE A 248 4.21 -21.87 10.46
CA ILE A 248 3.51 -21.80 11.75
C ILE A 248 2.38 -22.84 11.88
N GLY A 249 2.33 -23.82 10.97
CA GLY A 249 1.38 -24.94 11.02
C GLY A 249 -0.06 -24.60 10.61
N VAL A 250 -0.28 -23.52 9.86
CA VAL A 250 -1.57 -23.16 9.25
C VAL A 250 -1.43 -22.99 7.73
N ASN A 251 -2.50 -22.58 7.04
CA ASN A 251 -2.47 -22.33 5.60
C ASN A 251 -3.27 -21.08 5.21
N LEU A 252 -3.13 -20.68 3.95
CA LEU A 252 -3.81 -19.49 3.41
C LEU A 252 -5.35 -19.57 3.52
N PRO A 253 -6.05 -20.67 3.18
CA PRO A 253 -7.50 -20.78 3.38
C PRO A 253 -7.97 -20.49 4.81
N ILE A 254 -7.27 -21.01 5.84
CA ILE A 254 -7.63 -20.74 7.24
C ILE A 254 -7.57 -19.25 7.53
N LEU A 255 -6.49 -18.58 7.12
CA LEU A 255 -6.37 -17.13 7.27
C LEU A 255 -7.50 -16.41 6.53
N LEU A 256 -7.68 -16.69 5.25
CA LEU A 256 -8.68 -16.01 4.41
C LEU A 256 -10.09 -16.14 4.98
N ASN A 257 -10.50 -17.33 5.41
CA ASN A 257 -11.80 -17.56 6.05
C ASN A 257 -11.94 -16.75 7.35
N SER A 258 -10.87 -16.67 8.15
CA SER A 258 -10.85 -15.87 9.37
C SER A 258 -10.96 -14.37 9.07
N LEU A 259 -10.32 -13.88 8.00
CA LEU A 259 -10.37 -12.47 7.61
C LEU A 259 -11.73 -12.08 7.02
N VAL A 260 -12.32 -12.90 6.14
CA VAL A 260 -13.62 -12.58 5.54
C VAL A 260 -14.75 -12.57 6.56
N SER A 261 -14.63 -13.34 7.64
CA SER A 261 -15.58 -13.35 8.76
C SER A 261 -15.63 -12.02 9.52
N GLU A 262 -14.58 -11.19 9.41
CA GLU A 262 -14.50 -9.86 10.02
C GLU A 262 -14.97 -8.75 9.08
N LEU A 263 -15.20 -9.06 7.79
CA LEU A 263 -15.60 -8.04 6.82
C LEU A 263 -17.09 -7.67 7.00
N PRO A 264 -17.44 -6.38 6.88
CA PRO A 264 -18.83 -5.93 6.98
C PRO A 264 -19.73 -6.59 5.91
N SER A 265 -20.90 -7.06 6.33
CA SER A 265 -21.86 -7.73 5.43
C SER A 265 -22.51 -6.81 4.40
N ASP A 266 -22.43 -5.49 4.58
CA ASP A 266 -22.91 -4.48 3.63
C ASP A 266 -21.94 -4.27 2.45
N GLY A 267 -20.78 -4.92 2.47
CA GLY A 267 -19.73 -4.77 1.47
C GLY A 267 -19.11 -3.38 1.43
N SER A 268 -19.10 -2.66 2.56
CA SER A 268 -18.41 -1.36 2.68
C SER A 268 -16.89 -1.49 2.59
N THR A 269 -16.32 -2.63 3.02
CA THR A 269 -14.88 -2.91 2.96
C THR A 269 -14.58 -4.13 2.11
N MET A 270 -13.64 -3.99 1.17
CA MET A 270 -13.20 -5.04 0.26
C MET A 270 -11.83 -5.61 0.64
N LEU A 271 -11.66 -6.92 0.51
CA LEU A 271 -10.40 -7.62 0.65
C LEU A 271 -9.80 -7.92 -0.73
N ARG A 272 -8.54 -7.54 -0.93
CA ARG A 272 -7.74 -7.87 -2.10
C ARG A 272 -6.66 -8.87 -1.73
N ILE A 273 -6.69 -10.05 -2.33
CA ILE A 273 -5.64 -11.05 -2.15
C ILE A 273 -4.39 -10.63 -2.94
N GLY A 274 -3.22 -10.77 -2.31
CA GLY A 274 -1.92 -10.45 -2.91
C GLY A 274 -1.51 -11.44 -4.00
N MET A 275 -0.32 -11.25 -4.56
CA MET A 275 0.20 -12.20 -5.55
C MET A 275 0.44 -13.58 -4.94
N THR A 276 0.28 -14.62 -5.75
CA THR A 276 0.55 -16.01 -5.35
C THR A 276 1.20 -16.77 -6.49
N ASN A 277 2.19 -17.60 -6.20
CA ASN A 277 2.78 -18.47 -7.22
C ASN A 277 1.99 -19.79 -7.35
N PRO A 278 1.97 -20.41 -8.54
CA PRO A 278 1.23 -21.65 -8.79
C PRO A 278 1.45 -22.80 -7.78
N PRO A 279 2.67 -23.13 -7.33
CA PRO A 279 2.90 -24.33 -6.51
C PRO A 279 2.06 -24.35 -5.23
N TYR A 280 1.96 -23.22 -4.53
CA TYR A 280 1.30 -23.16 -3.23
C TYR A 280 -0.21 -22.93 -3.34
N ILE A 281 -0.67 -22.18 -4.35
CA ILE A 281 -2.12 -22.03 -4.57
C ILE A 281 -2.76 -23.33 -5.09
N LEU A 282 -2.03 -24.15 -5.86
CA LEU A 282 -2.52 -25.42 -6.36
C LEU A 282 -2.94 -26.38 -5.24
N GLU A 283 -2.30 -26.32 -4.07
CA GLU A 283 -2.62 -27.13 -2.89
C GLU A 283 -4.04 -26.84 -2.34
N HIS A 284 -4.56 -25.63 -2.58
CA HIS A 284 -5.80 -25.11 -1.96
C HIS A 284 -6.71 -24.36 -2.95
N LEU A 285 -6.62 -24.70 -4.23
CA LEU A 285 -7.18 -23.89 -5.31
C LEU A 285 -8.71 -23.74 -5.22
N LYS A 286 -9.43 -24.79 -4.81
CA LYS A 286 -10.89 -24.78 -4.71
C LYS A 286 -11.38 -23.95 -3.52
N GLU A 287 -10.70 -24.07 -2.39
CA GLU A 287 -10.98 -23.33 -1.17
C GLU A 287 -10.70 -21.84 -1.37
N ILE A 288 -9.62 -21.50 -2.07
CA ILE A 288 -9.32 -20.11 -2.45
C ILE A 288 -10.35 -19.58 -3.44
N ALA A 289 -10.80 -20.39 -4.42
CA ALA A 289 -11.87 -20.00 -5.32
C ALA A 289 -13.18 -19.69 -4.56
N GLU A 290 -13.52 -20.46 -3.52
CA GLU A 290 -14.68 -20.18 -2.68
C GLU A 290 -14.55 -18.84 -1.95
N VAL A 291 -13.39 -18.54 -1.36
CA VAL A 291 -13.14 -17.23 -0.75
C VAL A 291 -13.29 -16.10 -1.78
N LEU A 292 -12.74 -16.26 -2.98
CA LEU A 292 -12.82 -15.24 -4.05
C LEU A 292 -14.26 -14.96 -4.50
N ARG A 293 -15.21 -15.89 -4.29
CA ARG A 293 -16.63 -15.65 -4.57
C ARG A 293 -17.29 -14.72 -3.55
N HIS A 294 -16.73 -14.59 -2.35
CA HIS A 294 -17.30 -13.80 -1.27
C HIS A 294 -17.64 -12.36 -1.72
N PRO A 295 -18.79 -11.79 -1.32
CA PRO A 295 -19.21 -10.45 -1.75
C PRO A 295 -18.19 -9.35 -1.45
N CYS A 296 -17.47 -9.46 -0.33
CA CYS A 296 -16.48 -8.49 0.13
C CYS A 296 -15.04 -8.84 -0.27
N VAL A 297 -14.85 -9.75 -1.23
CA VAL A 297 -13.53 -10.11 -1.78
C VAL A 297 -13.52 -9.77 -3.26
N TYR A 298 -12.44 -9.12 -3.72
CA TYR A 298 -12.27 -8.85 -5.14
C TYR A 298 -12.08 -10.17 -5.91
N THR A 299 -12.79 -10.32 -7.03
CA THR A 299 -12.59 -11.41 -7.99
C THR A 299 -11.39 -11.10 -8.89
N PHE A 300 -10.25 -10.88 -8.24
CA PHE A 300 -8.98 -10.51 -8.84
C PHE A 300 -7.86 -11.28 -8.16
N LEU A 301 -6.94 -11.84 -8.95
CA LEU A 301 -5.75 -12.47 -8.41
C LEU A 301 -4.55 -12.25 -9.33
N HIS A 302 -3.40 -11.96 -8.72
CA HIS A 302 -2.15 -11.86 -9.45
C HIS A 302 -1.39 -13.20 -9.38
N VAL A 303 -1.31 -13.89 -10.51
CA VAL A 303 -0.60 -15.17 -10.66
C VAL A 303 0.53 -15.00 -11.68
N PRO A 304 1.78 -14.81 -11.24
CA PRO A 304 2.88 -14.51 -12.16
C PRO A 304 3.43 -15.79 -12.82
N VAL A 305 3.33 -15.88 -14.16
CA VAL A 305 3.86 -17.03 -14.91
C VAL A 305 5.35 -16.87 -15.22
N GLN A 306 5.82 -15.64 -15.45
CA GLN A 306 7.19 -15.23 -15.82
C GLN A 306 7.62 -15.56 -17.25
N SER A 307 7.28 -16.74 -17.76
CA SER A 307 7.53 -17.17 -19.15
C SER A 307 6.49 -18.19 -19.58
N GLY A 308 6.14 -18.24 -20.85
CA GLY A 308 5.29 -19.27 -21.43
C GLY A 308 6.04 -20.52 -21.88
N SER A 309 7.33 -20.67 -21.53
CA SER A 309 8.16 -21.82 -21.88
C SER A 309 8.65 -22.59 -20.65
N ASP A 310 8.38 -23.89 -20.59
CA ASP A 310 8.81 -24.75 -19.48
C ASP A 310 10.34 -24.86 -19.37
N THR A 311 11.06 -24.79 -20.49
CA THR A 311 12.53 -24.76 -20.49
C THR A 311 13.05 -23.50 -19.79
N VAL A 312 12.45 -22.35 -20.09
CA VAL A 312 12.79 -21.07 -19.45
C VAL A 312 12.38 -21.07 -17.98
N LEU A 313 11.20 -21.58 -17.63
CA LEU A 313 10.74 -21.70 -16.24
C LEU A 313 11.69 -22.60 -15.41
N THR A 314 12.14 -23.70 -15.99
CA THR A 314 13.13 -24.59 -15.37
C THR A 314 14.46 -23.85 -15.15
N ALA A 315 14.93 -23.10 -16.14
CA ALA A 315 16.16 -22.30 -16.02
C ALA A 315 16.02 -21.13 -15.02
N MET A 316 14.81 -20.61 -14.84
CA MET A 316 14.43 -19.68 -13.77
C MET A 316 14.40 -20.33 -12.39
N ASN A 317 14.48 -21.67 -12.30
CA ASN A 317 14.23 -22.48 -11.12
C ASN A 317 12.84 -22.22 -10.52
N ARG A 318 11.82 -22.26 -11.37
CA ARG A 318 10.41 -22.29 -10.97
C ARG A 318 9.99 -23.73 -10.67
N GLU A 319 9.26 -23.91 -9.59
CA GLU A 319 8.73 -25.20 -9.14
C GLU A 319 7.35 -25.50 -9.75
N TYR A 320 7.09 -24.98 -10.94
CA TYR A 320 5.85 -25.18 -11.69
C TYR A 320 6.10 -25.08 -13.19
N THR A 321 5.17 -25.67 -13.94
CA THR A 321 5.09 -25.66 -15.40
C THR A 321 4.04 -24.68 -15.91
N VAL A 322 4.06 -24.39 -17.20
CA VAL A 322 3.01 -23.64 -17.91
C VAL A 322 1.67 -24.37 -17.78
N GLY A 323 1.66 -25.71 -17.86
CA GLY A 323 0.44 -26.51 -17.67
C GLY A 323 -0.19 -26.33 -16.29
N GLU A 324 0.63 -26.29 -15.24
CA GLU A 324 0.18 -26.01 -13.87
C GLU A 324 -0.32 -24.57 -13.70
N PHE A 325 0.34 -23.59 -14.33
CA PHE A 325 -0.18 -22.22 -14.40
C PHE A 325 -1.55 -22.17 -15.08
N ARG A 326 -1.70 -22.82 -16.24
CA ARG A 326 -2.98 -22.91 -16.97
C ARG A 326 -4.06 -23.54 -16.09
N LYS A 327 -3.76 -24.63 -15.40
CA LYS A 327 -4.68 -25.28 -14.45
C LYS A 327 -5.18 -24.31 -13.37
N VAL A 328 -4.29 -23.47 -12.80
CA VAL A 328 -4.70 -22.44 -11.83
C VAL A 328 -5.66 -21.44 -12.49
N VAL A 329 -5.28 -20.88 -13.63
CA VAL A 329 -6.07 -19.85 -14.32
C VAL A 329 -7.44 -20.38 -14.75
N ASP A 330 -7.47 -21.52 -15.43
CA ASP A 330 -8.68 -22.13 -15.98
C ASP A 330 -9.67 -22.46 -14.85
N THR A 331 -9.18 -23.07 -13.76
CA THR A 331 -10.02 -23.40 -12.60
C THR A 331 -10.59 -22.15 -11.94
N LEU A 332 -9.81 -21.07 -11.79
CA LEU A 332 -10.31 -19.83 -11.19
C LEU A 332 -11.34 -19.14 -12.07
N ILE A 333 -11.11 -19.10 -13.39
CA ILE A 333 -12.08 -18.54 -14.36
C ILE A 333 -13.39 -19.34 -14.35
N GLU A 334 -13.31 -20.67 -14.27
CA GLU A 334 -14.47 -21.55 -14.22
C GLU A 334 -15.27 -21.38 -12.91
N LEU A 335 -14.58 -21.36 -11.76
CA LEU A 335 -15.22 -21.38 -10.45
C LEU A 335 -15.61 -20.00 -9.92
N VAL A 336 -15.00 -18.92 -10.39
CA VAL A 336 -15.18 -17.56 -9.86
C VAL A 336 -15.75 -16.65 -10.95
N PRO A 337 -17.06 -16.35 -10.93
CA PRO A 337 -17.67 -15.47 -11.91
C PRO A 337 -17.01 -14.09 -11.94
N GLY A 338 -16.61 -13.64 -13.15
CA GLY A 338 -15.98 -12.34 -13.33
C GLY A 338 -14.50 -12.28 -12.92
N MET A 339 -13.84 -13.43 -12.74
CA MET A 339 -12.43 -13.50 -12.37
C MET A 339 -11.53 -12.68 -13.29
N GLN A 340 -10.69 -11.84 -12.70
CA GLN A 340 -9.63 -11.10 -13.38
C GLN A 340 -8.27 -11.63 -12.93
N ILE A 341 -7.42 -12.02 -13.88
CA ILE A 341 -6.07 -12.49 -13.61
C ILE A 341 -5.06 -11.47 -14.12
N ALA A 342 -4.15 -11.07 -13.23
CA ALA A 342 -2.93 -10.37 -13.59
C ALA A 342 -1.76 -11.36 -13.64
N THR A 343 -0.77 -11.09 -14.50
CA THR A 343 0.46 -11.90 -14.54
C THR A 343 1.71 -11.05 -14.80
N ASP A 344 2.88 -11.60 -14.46
CA ASP A 344 4.19 -10.99 -14.72
C ASP A 344 4.92 -11.81 -15.79
N ILE A 345 5.63 -11.12 -16.71
CA ILE A 345 6.52 -11.74 -17.70
C ILE A 345 7.91 -11.11 -17.62
N ILE A 346 8.95 -11.93 -17.76
CA ILE A 346 10.35 -11.50 -17.90
C ILE A 346 10.85 -11.88 -19.29
N CYS A 347 10.92 -10.91 -20.20
CA CYS A 347 11.48 -11.10 -21.52
C CYS A 347 13.01 -11.12 -21.48
N GLY A 348 13.64 -11.99 -22.27
CA GLY A 348 15.09 -12.04 -22.44
C GLY A 348 15.81 -12.72 -21.29
N PHE A 349 15.19 -13.69 -20.63
CA PHE A 349 15.87 -14.50 -19.63
C PHE A 349 17.13 -15.16 -20.23
N PRO A 350 18.25 -15.30 -19.50
CA PRO A 350 19.47 -15.88 -20.05
C PRO A 350 19.25 -17.26 -20.68
N GLY A 351 19.55 -17.37 -21.98
CA GLY A 351 19.35 -18.59 -22.77
C GLY A 351 18.06 -18.62 -23.61
N GLU A 352 17.10 -17.73 -23.37
CA GLU A 352 15.79 -17.73 -24.04
C GLU A 352 15.91 -17.65 -25.58
N THR A 353 15.39 -18.65 -26.29
CA THR A 353 15.35 -18.71 -27.76
C THR A 353 14.16 -17.95 -28.34
N ASP A 354 14.08 -17.84 -29.68
CA ASP A 354 12.96 -17.17 -30.33
C ASP A 354 11.69 -18.03 -30.27
N GLU A 355 11.82 -19.35 -30.32
CA GLU A 355 10.72 -20.31 -30.17
C GLU A 355 10.10 -20.25 -28.77
N GLU A 356 10.94 -20.25 -27.72
CA GLU A 356 10.49 -20.13 -26.32
C GLU A 356 9.83 -18.77 -26.03
N PHE A 357 10.28 -17.72 -26.71
CA PHE A 357 9.62 -16.42 -26.64
C PHE A 357 8.25 -16.44 -27.35
N GLU A 358 8.12 -17.11 -28.51
CA GLU A 358 6.84 -17.26 -29.19
C GLU A 358 5.83 -18.06 -28.36
N GLU A 359 6.27 -19.07 -27.59
CA GLU A 359 5.42 -19.77 -26.61
C GLU A 359 4.82 -18.78 -25.57
N THR A 360 5.64 -17.83 -25.11
CA THR A 360 5.20 -16.75 -24.20
C THR A 360 4.17 -15.84 -24.87
N VAL A 361 4.41 -15.45 -26.13
CA VAL A 361 3.48 -14.63 -26.90
C VAL A 361 2.13 -15.34 -27.08
N ASN A 362 2.15 -16.63 -27.40
CA ASN A 362 0.95 -17.44 -27.59
C ASN A 362 0.14 -17.56 -26.30
N LEU A 363 0.78 -17.77 -25.15
CA LEU A 363 0.10 -17.78 -23.85
C LEU A 363 -0.68 -16.48 -23.60
N ILE A 364 -0.12 -15.31 -23.94
CA ILE A 364 -0.80 -14.03 -23.79
C ILE A 364 -1.97 -13.88 -24.78
N LYS A 365 -1.82 -14.37 -26.02
CA LYS A 365 -2.89 -14.38 -27.03
C LYS A 365 -4.08 -15.27 -26.62
N ASP A 366 -3.79 -16.41 -25.99
CA ASP A 366 -4.81 -17.36 -25.54
C ASP A 366 -5.72 -16.75 -24.45
N TYR A 367 -5.12 -16.20 -23.41
CA TYR A 367 -5.85 -15.74 -22.22
C TYR A 367 -6.30 -14.29 -22.28
N LYS A 368 -5.64 -13.44 -23.10
CA LYS A 368 -5.95 -12.02 -23.23
C LYS A 368 -6.10 -11.31 -21.87
N PHE A 369 -5.16 -11.56 -20.96
CA PHE A 369 -5.20 -11.03 -19.59
C PHE A 369 -5.43 -9.52 -19.54
N ALA A 370 -6.27 -9.07 -18.61
CA ALA A 370 -6.51 -7.66 -18.40
C ALA A 370 -5.25 -6.90 -17.97
N GLN A 371 -4.38 -7.54 -17.18
CA GLN A 371 -3.14 -6.96 -16.68
C GLN A 371 -1.96 -7.91 -16.91
N VAL A 372 -0.93 -7.43 -17.63
CA VAL A 372 0.34 -8.13 -17.80
C VAL A 372 1.47 -7.16 -17.49
N HIS A 373 2.28 -7.47 -16.49
CA HIS A 373 3.48 -6.70 -16.18
C HIS A 373 4.66 -7.26 -16.98
N ILE A 374 4.93 -6.63 -18.12
CA ILE A 374 6.04 -6.99 -18.99
C ILE A 374 7.31 -6.33 -18.47
N SER A 375 8.33 -7.12 -18.17
CA SER A 375 9.64 -6.66 -17.71
C SER A 375 10.76 -7.24 -18.56
N GLN A 376 11.85 -6.50 -18.68
CA GLN A 376 13.09 -7.03 -19.27
C GLN A 376 13.92 -7.71 -18.18
N PHE A 377 14.61 -8.79 -18.55
CA PHE A 377 15.59 -9.39 -17.65
C PHE A 377 16.75 -8.42 -17.41
N TYR A 378 17.05 -8.19 -16.13
CA TYR A 378 18.24 -7.47 -15.71
C TYR A 378 19.06 -8.37 -14.77
N PRO A 379 20.35 -8.62 -15.07
CA PRO A 379 21.19 -9.44 -14.21
C PRO A 379 21.42 -8.76 -12.87
N ARG A 380 21.20 -9.49 -11.77
CA ARG A 380 21.38 -8.98 -10.41
C ARG A 380 22.63 -9.58 -9.77
N PRO A 381 23.61 -8.77 -9.34
CA PRO A 381 24.84 -9.29 -8.73
C PRO A 381 24.55 -10.27 -7.58
N GLY A 382 25.22 -11.42 -7.56
CA GLY A 382 25.02 -12.48 -6.56
C GLY A 382 23.95 -13.51 -6.89
N THR A 383 23.12 -13.30 -7.92
CA THR A 383 22.13 -14.30 -8.37
C THR A 383 22.75 -15.30 -9.37
N PRO A 384 22.29 -16.56 -9.41
CA PRO A 384 22.75 -17.52 -10.42
C PRO A 384 22.57 -17.03 -11.86
N ALA A 385 21.42 -16.44 -12.18
CA ALA A 385 21.11 -15.95 -13.52
C ALA A 385 22.04 -14.80 -13.99
N ALA A 386 22.66 -14.07 -13.06
CA ALA A 386 23.63 -13.03 -13.43
C ALA A 386 24.91 -13.58 -14.08
N ARG A 387 25.23 -14.86 -13.86
CA ARG A 387 26.40 -15.55 -14.44
C ARG A 387 26.07 -16.31 -15.74
N MET A 388 24.80 -16.41 -16.11
CA MET A 388 24.36 -17.14 -17.30
C MET A 388 24.62 -16.34 -18.58
N LYS A 389 24.64 -17.02 -19.74
CA LYS A 389 24.82 -16.40 -21.06
C LYS A 389 23.63 -15.51 -21.38
N LYS A 390 23.87 -14.20 -21.50
CA LYS A 390 22.83 -13.20 -21.71
C LYS A 390 22.33 -13.22 -23.16
N VAL A 391 21.04 -12.96 -23.32
CA VAL A 391 20.45 -12.58 -24.60
C VAL A 391 20.90 -11.15 -24.95
N PRO A 392 21.27 -10.85 -26.20
CA PRO A 392 21.67 -9.51 -26.61
C PRO A 392 20.59 -8.45 -26.29
N SER A 393 21.00 -7.31 -25.74
CA SER A 393 20.07 -6.27 -25.25
C SER A 393 19.12 -5.73 -26.31
N ASN A 394 19.53 -5.71 -27.59
CA ASN A 394 18.65 -5.33 -28.71
C ASN A 394 17.52 -6.35 -28.93
N VAL A 395 17.80 -7.65 -28.78
CA VAL A 395 16.81 -8.73 -28.88
C VAL A 395 15.84 -8.64 -27.70
N VAL A 396 16.34 -8.47 -26.47
CA VAL A 396 15.48 -8.30 -25.27
C VAL A 396 14.53 -7.10 -25.42
N LYS A 397 15.03 -5.98 -25.94
CA LYS A 397 14.21 -4.80 -26.23
C LYS A 397 13.16 -5.09 -27.30
N LYS A 398 13.54 -5.77 -28.40
CA LYS A 398 12.60 -6.18 -29.46
C LYS A 398 11.47 -7.04 -28.89
N ARG A 399 11.81 -8.11 -28.16
CA ARG A 399 10.85 -9.02 -27.52
C ARG A 399 9.88 -8.29 -26.58
N SER A 400 10.40 -7.44 -25.70
CA SER A 400 9.53 -6.67 -24.79
C SER A 400 8.55 -5.73 -25.52
N ARG A 401 8.97 -5.11 -26.63
CA ARG A 401 8.11 -4.25 -27.45
C ARG A 401 7.05 -5.07 -28.18
N GLU A 402 7.46 -6.18 -28.77
CA GLU A 402 6.56 -7.10 -29.47
C GLU A 402 5.46 -7.64 -28.54
N LEU A 403 5.84 -8.14 -27.37
CA LEU A 403 4.87 -8.62 -26.38
C LEU A 403 3.94 -7.49 -25.89
N THR A 404 4.46 -6.26 -25.76
CA THR A 404 3.65 -5.08 -25.41
C THR A 404 2.63 -4.80 -26.51
N THR A 405 3.04 -4.80 -27.78
CA THR A 405 2.12 -4.62 -28.92
C THR A 405 1.03 -5.69 -28.94
N VAL A 406 1.37 -6.96 -28.67
CA VAL A 406 0.38 -8.04 -28.56
C VAL A 406 -0.60 -7.78 -27.40
N PHE A 407 -0.10 -7.42 -26.22
CA PHE A 407 -0.92 -7.12 -25.05
C PHE A 407 -1.86 -5.91 -25.25
N GLU A 408 -1.40 -4.90 -25.99
CA GLU A 408 -2.18 -3.71 -26.34
C GLU A 408 -3.17 -3.95 -27.49
N SER A 409 -3.02 -5.04 -28.26
CA SER A 409 -3.85 -5.33 -29.43
C SER A 409 -5.29 -5.75 -29.10
N PHE A 410 -5.57 -6.14 -27.86
CA PHE A 410 -6.91 -6.56 -27.42
C PHE A 410 -7.42 -5.70 -26.27
N ASN A 411 -8.73 -5.48 -26.22
CA ASN A 411 -9.39 -4.77 -25.11
C ASN A 411 -10.08 -5.79 -24.19
N PRO A 412 -9.64 -5.93 -22.92
CA PRO A 412 -10.17 -6.94 -21.99
C PRO A 412 -11.57 -6.62 -21.48
N TYR A 413 -12.06 -5.38 -21.64
CA TYR A 413 -13.31 -4.90 -21.04
C TYR A 413 -14.46 -4.77 -22.06
N VAL A 414 -14.30 -5.36 -23.25
CA VAL A 414 -15.34 -5.37 -24.28
C VAL A 414 -16.63 -5.99 -23.72
N GLY A 415 -17.75 -5.33 -23.96
CA GLY A 415 -19.06 -5.75 -23.45
C GLY A 415 -19.38 -5.28 -22.02
N MET A 416 -18.55 -4.43 -21.41
CA MET A 416 -18.91 -3.73 -20.17
C MET A 416 -19.76 -2.47 -20.42
N GLU A 417 -19.72 -1.88 -21.61
CA GLU A 417 -20.49 -0.68 -21.93
C GLU A 417 -21.98 -0.88 -21.69
N GLY A 418 -22.61 0.08 -21.01
CA GLY A 418 -24.02 0.05 -20.64
C GLY A 418 -24.33 -0.74 -19.36
N LYS A 419 -23.41 -1.59 -18.86
CA LYS A 419 -23.60 -2.32 -17.60
C LYS A 419 -23.57 -1.37 -16.40
N ILE A 420 -24.28 -1.77 -15.35
CA ILE A 420 -24.31 -1.07 -14.07
C ILE A 420 -23.55 -1.94 -13.08
N GLU A 421 -22.48 -1.40 -12.51
CA GLU A 421 -21.57 -2.09 -11.60
C GLU A 421 -21.45 -1.32 -10.28
N ARG A 422 -21.32 -2.03 -9.15
CA ARG A 422 -20.91 -1.41 -7.90
C ARG A 422 -19.41 -1.10 -7.97
N ILE A 423 -19.03 0.11 -7.55
CA ILE A 423 -17.65 0.56 -7.48
C ILE A 423 -17.30 1.05 -6.07
N TRP A 424 -16.07 0.79 -5.62
CA TRP A 424 -15.52 1.32 -4.36
C TRP A 424 -14.54 2.44 -4.67
N ILE A 425 -14.85 3.66 -4.23
CA ILE A 425 -14.13 4.89 -4.62
C ILE A 425 -13.13 5.24 -3.53
N THR A 426 -11.84 5.13 -3.82
CA THR A 426 -10.77 5.31 -2.82
C THR A 426 -9.69 6.28 -3.25
N GLU A 427 -9.64 6.68 -4.51
CA GLU A 427 -8.54 7.50 -5.06
C GLU A 427 -9.05 8.63 -5.95
N VAL A 428 -8.21 9.66 -6.11
CA VAL A 428 -8.37 10.71 -7.12
C VAL A 428 -7.40 10.39 -8.26
N ALA A 429 -7.87 10.48 -9.50
CA ALA A 429 -7.05 10.23 -10.67
C ALA A 429 -5.96 11.29 -10.82
N THR A 430 -4.91 10.96 -11.59
CA THR A 430 -3.77 11.87 -11.82
C THR A 430 -4.12 13.15 -12.56
N ASP A 431 -5.27 13.18 -13.24
CA ASP A 431 -5.80 14.37 -13.92
C ASP A 431 -6.47 15.37 -12.95
N GLY A 432 -6.62 15.01 -11.68
CA GLY A 432 -7.29 15.82 -10.66
C GLY A 432 -8.77 16.07 -10.90
N THR A 433 -9.37 15.42 -11.90
CA THR A 433 -10.75 15.65 -12.34
C THR A 433 -11.63 14.44 -12.04
N HIS A 434 -11.11 13.24 -12.26
CA HIS A 434 -11.86 12.00 -12.03
C HIS A 434 -11.56 11.41 -10.65
N LEU A 435 -12.56 10.79 -10.04
CA LEU A 435 -12.37 9.83 -8.98
C LEU A 435 -12.13 8.46 -9.58
N VAL A 436 -11.38 7.64 -8.85
CA VAL A 436 -11.07 6.26 -9.22
C VAL A 436 -11.82 5.34 -8.26
N GLY A 437 -12.71 4.55 -8.84
CA GLY A 437 -13.32 3.41 -8.16
C GLY A 437 -12.93 2.08 -8.78
N HIS A 438 -13.06 1.00 -8.03
CA HIS A 438 -12.81 -0.35 -8.52
C HIS A 438 -14.10 -1.17 -8.54
N THR A 439 -14.35 -1.96 -9.59
CA THR A 439 -15.45 -2.97 -9.59
C THR A 439 -15.08 -4.17 -8.73
N LYS A 440 -16.00 -5.15 -8.56
CA LYS A 440 -15.68 -6.43 -7.90
C LYS A 440 -14.53 -7.19 -8.59
N GLY A 441 -14.37 -7.07 -9.90
CA GLY A 441 -13.21 -7.61 -10.64
C GLY A 441 -11.93 -6.79 -10.51
N TYR A 442 -11.92 -5.78 -9.62
CA TYR A 442 -10.81 -4.83 -9.47
C TYR A 442 -10.50 -4.04 -10.76
N ILE A 443 -11.51 -3.81 -11.59
CA ILE A 443 -11.40 -3.02 -12.81
C ILE A 443 -11.52 -1.54 -12.45
N GLN A 444 -10.59 -0.73 -12.93
CA GLN A 444 -10.56 0.70 -12.66
C GLN A 444 -11.67 1.43 -13.42
N VAL A 445 -12.55 2.10 -12.69
CA VAL A 445 -13.65 2.93 -13.19
C VAL A 445 -13.36 4.40 -12.87
N LEU A 446 -13.20 5.22 -13.91
CA LEU A 446 -13.06 6.66 -13.79
C LEU A 446 -14.45 7.31 -13.81
N VAL A 447 -14.78 8.06 -12.76
CA VAL A 447 -16.08 8.73 -12.62
C VAL A 447 -15.88 10.20 -12.25
N VAL A 448 -16.77 11.06 -12.74
CA VAL A 448 -16.81 12.46 -12.31
C VAL A 448 -17.61 12.54 -11.01
N GLY A 449 -17.03 13.11 -9.97
CA GLY A 449 -17.67 13.21 -8.65
C GLY A 449 -16.91 14.15 -7.71
N SER A 450 -17.54 14.49 -6.59
CA SER A 450 -16.90 15.31 -5.55
C SER A 450 -15.99 14.46 -4.67
N GLU A 451 -14.88 15.02 -4.18
CA GLU A 451 -13.95 14.33 -3.26
C GLU A 451 -14.62 13.81 -1.98
N ASN A 452 -15.80 14.33 -1.60
CA ASN A 452 -16.57 13.80 -0.48
C ASN A 452 -17.06 12.35 -0.69
N MET A 453 -17.00 11.84 -1.92
CA MET A 453 -17.33 10.46 -2.27
C MET A 453 -16.18 9.49 -1.99
N LEU A 454 -14.97 9.98 -1.71
CA LEU A 454 -13.86 9.13 -1.33
C LEU A 454 -14.21 8.35 -0.05
N GLY A 455 -13.97 7.05 -0.08
CA GLY A 455 -14.35 6.14 1.00
C GLY A 455 -15.79 5.66 0.95
N THR A 456 -16.52 5.90 -0.14
CA THR A 456 -17.88 5.38 -0.35
C THR A 456 -17.89 4.31 -1.44
N SER A 457 -19.03 3.63 -1.57
CA SER A 457 -19.30 2.78 -2.73
C SER A 457 -20.48 3.35 -3.51
N ALA A 458 -20.54 3.13 -4.81
CA ALA A 458 -21.58 3.68 -5.67
C ALA A 458 -21.96 2.69 -6.77
N MET A 459 -23.21 2.76 -7.25
CA MET A 459 -23.60 2.12 -8.50
C MET A 459 -23.23 3.05 -9.65
N ALA A 460 -22.44 2.56 -10.60
CA ALA A 460 -21.98 3.31 -11.75
C ALA A 460 -22.36 2.61 -13.06
N LYS A 461 -22.91 3.37 -14.01
CA LYS A 461 -23.15 2.90 -15.37
C LYS A 461 -21.89 3.11 -16.20
N ILE A 462 -21.36 2.04 -16.79
CA ILE A 462 -20.19 2.13 -17.68
C ILE A 462 -20.61 2.77 -19.00
N LYS A 463 -19.94 3.85 -19.40
CA LYS A 463 -20.23 4.65 -20.60
C LYS A 463 -19.31 4.32 -21.76
N SER A 464 -18.03 4.12 -21.47
CA SER A 464 -17.04 3.74 -22.46
C SER A 464 -15.94 2.90 -21.84
N VAL A 465 -15.28 2.10 -22.68
CA VAL A 465 -14.19 1.22 -22.27
C VAL A 465 -12.90 1.57 -23.00
N THR A 466 -11.78 1.54 -22.29
CA THR A 466 -10.44 1.63 -22.87
C THR A 466 -9.63 0.41 -22.46
N ARG A 467 -8.38 0.30 -22.91
CA ARG A 467 -7.50 -0.81 -22.53
C ARG A 467 -7.18 -0.87 -21.04
N TRP A 468 -7.07 0.30 -20.40
CA TRP A 468 -6.49 0.47 -19.08
C TRP A 468 -7.56 0.68 -18.00
N SER A 469 -8.61 1.40 -18.34
CA SER A 469 -9.72 1.74 -17.46
C SER A 469 -11.03 1.81 -18.23
N VAL A 470 -12.13 1.85 -17.48
CA VAL A 470 -13.46 2.14 -18.01
C VAL A 470 -13.95 3.47 -17.46
N PHE A 471 -14.79 4.17 -18.20
CA PHE A 471 -15.39 5.44 -17.75
C PHE A 471 -16.83 5.20 -17.39
N GLY A 472 -17.25 5.73 -16.24
CA GLY A 472 -18.57 5.53 -15.70
C GLY A 472 -19.26 6.83 -15.31
N GLU A 473 -20.59 6.73 -15.18
CA GLU A 473 -21.45 7.76 -14.63
C GLU A 473 -22.09 7.21 -13.36
N ILE A 474 -21.96 7.95 -12.26
CA ILE A 474 -22.55 7.56 -10.97
C ILE A 474 -24.07 7.68 -11.05
N ILE A 475 -24.76 6.61 -10.67
CA ILE A 475 -26.23 6.56 -10.60
C ILE A 475 -26.68 6.83 -9.16
N GLU A 476 -26.05 6.15 -8.20
CA GLU A 476 -26.43 6.18 -6.80
C GLU A 476 -25.21 5.96 -5.91
N VAL A 477 -25.07 6.78 -4.86
CA VAL A 477 -24.04 6.59 -3.84
C VAL A 477 -24.61 5.73 -2.72
N LEU A 478 -24.00 4.58 -2.48
CA LEU A 478 -24.34 3.68 -1.40
C LEU A 478 -23.64 4.18 -0.14
N THR A 479 -24.36 4.98 0.64
CA THR A 479 -23.90 5.45 1.95
C THR A 479 -24.20 4.42 3.02
N GLU A 480 -23.28 4.28 3.99
CA GLU A 480 -23.53 3.53 5.21
C GLU A 480 -24.73 4.19 5.91
N ASN A 481 -25.86 3.49 6.02
CA ASN A 481 -26.95 3.93 6.86
C ASN A 481 -26.41 4.06 8.29
N ALA A 482 -26.23 5.30 8.75
CA ALA A 482 -25.98 5.60 10.15
C ALA A 482 -27.15 5.05 10.99
N ASN A 483 -26.93 3.94 11.69
CA ASN A 483 -27.84 3.29 12.64
C ASN A 483 -29.28 3.04 12.15
N PRO A 484 -29.72 1.79 11.95
CA PRO A 484 -31.13 1.50 12.16
C PRO A 484 -31.40 1.74 13.65
N ARG A 485 -31.99 2.89 13.99
CA ARG A 485 -32.72 3.02 15.25
C ARG A 485 -33.77 1.92 15.21
N ILE A 486 -33.55 0.87 16.02
CA ILE A 486 -34.56 -0.13 16.30
C ILE A 486 -35.67 0.62 17.04
N ASN A 487 -36.68 1.09 16.31
CA ASN A 487 -37.98 1.38 16.88
C ASN A 487 -38.60 0.01 17.19
N HIS A 488 -38.48 -0.41 18.45
CA HIS A 488 -39.35 -1.44 18.99
C HIS A 488 -40.75 -0.85 19.14
N ASP A 489 -41.54 -0.88 18.06
CA ASP A 489 -42.99 -0.90 18.19
C ASP A 489 -43.41 -2.35 18.39
N PHE A 490 -43.64 -2.69 19.66
CA PHE A 490 -44.28 -3.95 20.06
C PHE A 490 -45.68 -4.00 19.45
N VAL A 491 -45.93 -4.98 18.58
CA VAL A 491 -47.27 -5.46 18.27
C VAL A 491 -47.39 -6.85 18.88
N GLU A 492 -48.09 -6.93 20.02
CA GLU A 492 -48.53 -8.18 20.61
C GLU A 492 -49.41 -8.93 19.61
N LYS A 493 -49.04 -10.17 19.30
CA LYS A 493 -49.95 -11.18 18.73
C LYS A 493 -49.99 -12.36 19.68
N GLU A 494 -51.11 -12.47 20.36
CA GLU A 494 -51.53 -13.64 21.14
C GLU A 494 -51.67 -14.86 20.22
N HIS A 495 -51.12 -16.00 20.66
CA HIS A 495 -51.41 -17.32 20.11
C HIS A 495 -52.41 -18.04 21.02
N PRO A 496 -53.53 -18.58 20.50
CA PRO A 496 -54.34 -19.55 21.22
C PRO A 496 -53.84 -20.97 20.90
N CYS A 497 -53.34 -21.69 21.90
CA CYS A 497 -53.19 -23.15 21.82
C CYS A 497 -54.39 -23.81 22.48
N SER A 498 -55.09 -24.63 21.70
CA SER A 498 -56.22 -25.45 22.13
C SER A 498 -55.72 -26.82 22.60
N ASP A 499 -56.37 -27.28 23.65
CA ASP A 499 -56.26 -28.62 24.24
C ASP A 499 -56.52 -29.74 23.23
N SER A 500 -55.71 -30.79 23.30
CA SER A 500 -56.25 -32.16 23.24
C SER A 500 -55.33 -33.12 23.97
N LYS A 501 -55.91 -33.77 24.98
CA LYS A 501 -55.37 -34.89 25.75
C LYS A 501 -55.30 -36.11 24.85
N GLU A 502 -54.23 -36.89 24.95
CA GLU A 502 -54.34 -38.34 24.87
C GLU A 502 -53.22 -39.02 25.66
N THR A 503 -53.64 -40.03 26.41
CA THR A 503 -52.92 -40.78 27.43
C THR A 503 -52.40 -42.06 26.80
N CYS A 504 -51.13 -42.44 27.04
CA CYS A 504 -50.78 -43.86 27.05
C CYS A 504 -49.51 -44.13 27.86
N CYS A 505 -49.67 -44.89 28.94
CA CYS A 505 -48.61 -45.48 29.75
C CYS A 505 -48.19 -46.84 29.20
N SER A 506 -47.03 -47.29 29.69
CA SER A 506 -46.57 -48.69 29.89
C SER A 506 -45.58 -49.25 28.84
N LYS A 507 -44.28 -49.32 29.18
CA LYS A 507 -43.61 -50.51 29.78
C LYS A 507 -42.08 -50.41 29.64
N GLU A 508 -41.42 -50.80 30.73
CA GLU A 508 -39.99 -50.85 30.97
C GLU A 508 -39.27 -51.97 30.20
N THR A 509 -37.98 -51.78 29.91
CA THR A 509 -36.91 -52.76 30.19
C THR A 509 -35.56 -52.04 30.30
N GLU A 510 -34.83 -52.37 31.36
CA GLU A 510 -33.60 -51.75 31.87
C GLU A 510 -32.34 -52.08 31.04
N THR A 511 -31.32 -51.24 31.12
CA THR A 511 -29.99 -51.64 31.66
C THR A 511 -29.11 -50.41 31.93
N THR A 512 -29.04 -50.07 33.22
CA THR A 512 -27.87 -49.66 34.03
C THR A 512 -26.79 -48.72 33.48
N CYS A 513 -26.79 -47.54 34.11
CA CYS A 513 -25.65 -46.67 34.38
C CYS A 513 -25.07 -46.98 35.78
N ALA A 514 -23.76 -46.84 35.97
CA ALA A 514 -23.09 -46.69 37.26
C ALA A 514 -21.85 -45.79 37.04
N CYS A 515 -21.87 -44.50 37.35
CA CYS A 515 -21.88 -43.78 38.63
C CYS A 515 -20.51 -43.66 39.32
N GLY A 516 -20.15 -42.40 39.63
CA GLY A 516 -19.09 -41.98 40.52
C GLY A 516 -19.53 -40.71 41.26
N LEU A 517 -20.03 -40.87 42.49
CA LEU A 517 -20.09 -39.85 43.56
C LEU A 517 -18.69 -39.78 44.24
N THR A 518 -18.25 -38.79 45.03
CA THR A 518 -18.83 -38.02 46.17
C THR A 518 -17.88 -36.84 46.48
N SER A 519 -18.35 -35.58 46.57
CA SER A 519 -18.69 -34.79 47.77
C SER A 519 -17.53 -34.20 48.61
N GLY A 520 -17.60 -32.88 48.85
CA GLY A 520 -16.86 -32.15 49.89
C GLY A 520 -17.36 -30.71 50.06
N CYS A 521 -18.28 -30.50 51.01
CA CYS A 521 -18.85 -29.22 51.44
C CYS A 521 -17.90 -28.42 52.35
N CYS A 522 -17.94 -27.09 52.30
CA CYS A 522 -18.21 -26.21 53.47
C CYS A 522 -18.49 -24.76 53.02
N GLN A 523 -19.49 -24.17 53.68
CA GLN A 523 -20.14 -22.88 53.41
C GLN A 523 -19.49 -21.74 54.22
N THR A 524 -19.66 -20.49 53.77
CA THR A 524 -20.18 -19.41 54.64
C THR A 524 -20.79 -18.28 53.79
N GLU A 525 -22.06 -17.96 54.05
CA GLU A 525 -22.77 -16.78 53.53
C GLU A 525 -22.60 -15.59 54.50
N GLN A 526 -22.62 -14.36 53.97
CA GLN A 526 -23.27 -13.23 54.64
C GLN A 526 -23.71 -12.16 53.63
N LYS A 527 -24.92 -11.63 53.89
CA LYS A 527 -25.72 -10.68 53.09
C LYS A 527 -25.46 -9.22 53.51
N ILE A 528 -25.55 -8.33 52.52
CA ILE A 528 -26.09 -6.95 52.50
C ILE A 528 -25.39 -5.88 53.36
N ASP A 529 -24.90 -4.81 52.70
CA ASP A 529 -25.42 -3.46 52.96
C ASP A 529 -25.24 -2.47 51.79
N LEU A 530 -26.32 -1.72 51.57
CA LEU A 530 -26.49 -0.60 50.65
C LEU A 530 -25.82 0.65 51.22
N ILE A 531 -24.96 1.34 50.46
CA ILE A 531 -24.76 2.79 50.60
C ILE A 531 -24.63 3.41 49.21
N SER A 532 -25.73 4.03 48.78
CA SER A 532 -25.76 5.07 47.76
C SER A 532 -25.05 6.32 48.27
N LYS A 533 -24.12 6.88 47.48
CA LYS A 533 -23.82 8.31 47.51
C LYS A 533 -23.65 8.83 46.09
N ASP A 534 -24.60 9.68 45.71
CA ASP A 534 -24.46 10.71 44.69
C ASP A 534 -23.13 11.44 44.83
N VAL A 535 -22.59 11.92 43.69
CA VAL A 535 -22.21 13.32 43.48
C VAL A 535 -21.62 13.53 42.06
N GLN A 536 -22.40 14.28 41.28
CA GLN A 536 -22.02 15.35 40.33
C GLN A 536 -21.23 15.04 39.06
N LYS A 537 -21.95 15.16 37.94
CA LYS A 537 -21.45 15.71 36.67
C LYS A 537 -21.03 17.17 36.86
N PRO A 538 -19.87 17.61 36.37
CA PRO A 538 -19.69 18.95 35.83
C PRO A 538 -19.99 18.88 34.32
N GLY A 539 -20.86 19.72 33.76
CA GLY A 539 -20.87 21.16 33.93
C GLY A 539 -20.42 21.74 32.58
N ASP A 540 -21.39 21.83 31.68
CA ASP A 540 -21.29 22.45 30.37
C ASP A 540 -20.81 23.91 30.54
N ASN A 541 -19.65 24.25 29.98
CA ASN A 541 -19.21 25.65 29.91
C ASN A 541 -18.39 25.88 28.64
N ARG A 542 -19.10 26.01 27.52
CA ARG A 542 -18.59 26.64 26.29
C ARG A 542 -18.36 28.12 26.56
N SER A 543 -17.12 28.51 26.86
CA SER A 543 -16.69 29.90 26.69
C SER A 543 -16.66 30.24 25.20
N GLN A 544 -17.71 30.89 24.72
CA GLN A 544 -17.79 31.45 23.38
C GLN A 544 -16.80 32.62 23.25
N ASN A 545 -15.71 32.41 22.49
CA ASN A 545 -14.88 33.51 21.99
C ASN A 545 -15.64 34.29 20.90
N LEU A 546 -16.50 35.22 21.34
CA LEU A 546 -17.35 36.09 20.52
C LEU A 546 -16.57 37.08 19.62
N VAL A 547 -15.27 37.27 19.86
CA VAL A 547 -14.41 38.16 19.04
C VAL A 547 -13.98 37.49 17.72
N GLY A 548 -13.86 36.15 17.69
CA GLY A 548 -13.51 35.39 16.47
C GLY A 548 -14.66 35.27 15.47
N TRP A 549 -15.91 35.32 15.94
CA TRP A 549 -17.10 35.20 15.08
C TRP A 549 -17.39 36.50 14.31
N PHE A 550 -17.20 37.67 14.93
CA PHE A 550 -17.41 38.96 14.28
C PHE A 550 -16.36 39.30 13.20
N LEU A 551 -15.12 38.78 13.33
CA LEU A 551 -14.09 38.94 12.29
C LEU A 551 -14.26 37.95 11.12
N ARG A 552 -14.96 36.82 11.32
CA ARG A 552 -15.25 35.84 10.26
C ARG A 552 -16.48 36.20 9.42
N LYS A 553 -17.48 36.86 10.03
CA LYS A 553 -18.70 37.30 9.32
C LYS A 553 -18.47 38.51 8.41
N ARG A 554 -17.46 39.34 8.69
CA ARG A 554 -17.10 40.51 7.87
C ARG A 554 -16.29 40.14 6.61
N LYS A 555 -15.60 38.99 6.59
CA LYS A 555 -14.87 38.46 5.41
C LYS A 555 -15.75 37.69 4.41
N ASN A 556 -16.80 37.01 4.85
CA ASN A 556 -17.69 36.26 3.94
C ASN A 556 -18.67 37.16 3.16
N SER A 557 -19.06 38.31 3.71
CA SER A 557 -19.91 39.28 3.00
C SER A 557 -19.16 40.02 1.89
N SER A 558 -17.86 40.28 2.03
CA SER A 558 -17.06 40.91 0.97
C SER A 558 -16.68 39.93 -0.14
N PHE A 559 -16.52 38.64 0.17
CA PHE A 559 -16.20 37.60 -0.81
C PHE A 559 -17.39 37.28 -1.72
N HIS A 560 -18.61 37.20 -1.18
CA HIS A 560 -19.82 36.98 -1.99
C HIS A 560 -20.14 38.15 -2.93
N ARG A 561 -19.82 39.39 -2.53
CA ARG A 561 -19.99 40.59 -3.37
C ARG A 561 -18.92 40.75 -4.46
N MET A 562 -17.77 40.08 -4.30
CA MET A 562 -16.71 40.00 -5.31
C MET A 562 -17.04 38.97 -6.39
N ILE A 563 -17.60 37.81 -6.01
CA ILE A 563 -17.96 36.74 -6.96
C ILE A 563 -19.14 37.13 -7.87
N GLU A 564 -20.14 37.87 -7.35
CA GLU A 564 -21.25 38.36 -8.20
C GLU A 564 -20.82 39.43 -9.21
N ASN A 565 -19.75 40.18 -8.93
CA ASN A 565 -19.21 41.18 -9.85
C ASN A 565 -18.23 40.57 -10.88
N GLU A 566 -17.53 39.48 -10.55
CA GLU A 566 -16.67 38.75 -11.51
C GLU A 566 -17.47 37.88 -12.51
N MET A 567 -18.70 37.46 -12.18
CA MET A 567 -19.57 36.73 -13.12
C MET A 567 -20.17 37.62 -14.23
N LYS A 568 -20.04 38.96 -14.15
CA LYS A 568 -20.53 39.90 -15.18
C LYS A 568 -19.46 40.46 -16.12
N SER A 569 -18.16 40.19 -15.91
CA SER A 569 -17.08 40.65 -16.80
C SER A 569 -16.37 39.52 -17.58
N GLY A 570 -16.77 38.27 -17.39
CA GLY A 570 -16.10 37.10 -17.97
C GLY A 570 -16.49 36.73 -19.41
N SER A 571 -17.46 37.40 -20.04
CA SER A 571 -17.85 37.10 -21.42
C SER A 571 -17.02 37.81 -22.48
N ASP A 572 -16.41 38.96 -22.17
CA ASP A 572 -15.79 39.83 -23.18
C ASP A 572 -14.25 39.64 -23.27
N GLN A 573 -13.60 39.15 -22.21
CA GLN A 573 -12.15 38.90 -22.23
C GLN A 573 -11.73 37.62 -22.96
N LYS A 574 -12.64 36.67 -23.18
CA LYS A 574 -12.30 35.37 -23.79
C LYS A 574 -12.06 35.47 -25.30
N GLN A 575 -12.50 36.56 -25.95
CA GLN A 575 -12.37 36.75 -27.40
C GLN A 575 -11.10 37.51 -27.81
N GLU A 576 -10.52 38.34 -26.92
CA GLU A 576 -9.24 39.03 -27.17
C GLU A 576 -8.02 38.10 -26.97
N THR A 577 -8.01 37.27 -25.92
CA THR A 577 -6.89 36.35 -25.65
C THR A 577 -6.70 35.28 -26.72
N VAL A 578 -7.77 34.83 -27.40
CA VAL A 578 -7.67 33.85 -28.50
C VAL A 578 -7.06 34.49 -29.76
N ARG A 579 -7.24 35.80 -29.95
CA ARG A 579 -6.68 36.54 -31.09
C ARG A 579 -5.19 36.81 -30.92
N GLU A 580 -4.74 37.04 -29.69
CA GLU A 580 -3.34 37.31 -29.36
C GLU A 580 -2.47 36.05 -29.50
N TRP A 581 -2.97 34.89 -29.06
CA TRP A 581 -2.26 33.60 -29.23
C TRP A 581 -2.10 33.20 -30.70
N ALA A 582 -3.13 33.45 -31.53
CA ALA A 582 -3.04 33.19 -32.97
C ALA A 582 -2.04 34.10 -33.71
N LEU A 583 -1.75 35.29 -33.19
CA LEU A 583 -0.73 36.20 -33.73
C LEU A 583 0.69 35.76 -33.34
N VAL A 584 0.86 35.32 -32.08
CA VAL A 584 2.15 34.79 -31.59
C VAL A 584 2.55 33.52 -32.34
N ASP A 585 1.61 32.60 -32.59
CA ASP A 585 1.87 31.38 -33.36
C ASP A 585 2.26 31.68 -34.82
N LYS A 586 1.66 32.69 -35.45
CA LYS A 586 2.04 33.12 -36.80
C LYS A 586 3.42 33.75 -36.85
N ALA A 587 3.78 34.57 -35.86
CA ALA A 587 5.12 35.17 -35.79
C ALA A 587 6.21 34.10 -35.60
N LEU A 588 5.93 33.07 -34.79
CA LEU A 588 6.85 31.96 -34.56
C LEU A 588 7.04 31.10 -35.83
N LEU A 589 5.96 30.83 -36.56
CA LEU A 589 6.00 30.12 -37.84
C LEU A 589 6.78 30.89 -38.91
N VAL A 590 6.61 32.22 -39.00
CA VAL A 590 7.38 33.07 -39.92
C VAL A 590 8.87 33.07 -39.55
N GLY A 591 9.19 33.12 -38.25
CA GLY A 591 10.58 33.03 -37.77
C GLY A 591 11.26 31.69 -38.12
N ILE A 592 10.53 30.58 -38.00
CA ILE A 592 11.03 29.25 -38.36
C ILE A 592 11.28 29.16 -39.88
N VAL A 593 10.34 29.64 -40.70
CA VAL A 593 10.49 29.63 -42.16
C VAL A 593 11.64 30.52 -42.63
N ALA A 594 11.82 31.70 -42.04
CA ALA A 594 12.94 32.60 -42.34
C ALA A 594 14.30 32.00 -41.93
N SER A 595 14.34 31.25 -40.83
CA SER A 595 15.56 30.56 -40.38
C SER A 595 15.93 29.40 -41.31
N LEU A 596 14.93 28.62 -41.75
CA LEU A 596 15.11 27.54 -42.71
C LEU A 596 15.56 28.06 -44.09
N SER A 597 14.99 29.17 -44.57
CA SER A 597 15.40 29.75 -45.85
C SER A 597 16.82 30.33 -45.81
N MET A 598 17.24 30.93 -44.69
CA MET A 598 18.64 31.34 -44.45
C MET A 598 19.60 30.15 -44.49
N ILE A 599 19.26 29.05 -43.83
CA ILE A 599 20.09 27.84 -43.81
C ILE A 599 20.23 27.25 -45.22
N ILE A 600 19.13 27.19 -45.98
CA ILE A 600 19.15 26.74 -47.38
C ILE A 600 20.01 27.67 -48.24
N ALA A 601 19.89 29.00 -48.07
CA ALA A 601 20.71 29.96 -48.80
C ALA A 601 22.21 29.79 -48.48
N MET A 602 22.57 29.58 -47.21
CA MET A 602 23.96 29.31 -46.82
C MET A 602 24.47 27.98 -47.40
N LEU A 603 23.64 26.94 -47.43
CA LEU A 603 23.98 25.67 -48.07
C LEU A 603 24.17 25.82 -49.58
N CYS A 604 23.32 26.59 -50.25
CA CYS A 604 23.48 26.89 -51.69
C CYS A 604 24.76 27.68 -51.97
N ILE A 605 25.09 28.68 -51.15
CA ILE A 605 26.35 29.45 -51.27
C ILE A 605 27.57 28.54 -51.00
N TRP A 606 27.45 27.61 -50.04
CA TRP A 606 28.50 26.65 -49.74
C TRP A 606 28.72 25.66 -50.88
N ILE A 607 27.64 25.13 -51.47
CA ILE A 607 27.70 24.24 -52.64
C ILE A 607 28.26 24.98 -53.86
N TYR A 608 27.87 26.23 -54.09
CA TYR A 608 28.37 27.05 -55.20
C TYR A 608 29.85 27.44 -55.06
N ARG A 609 30.44 27.31 -53.86
CA ARG A 609 31.89 27.50 -53.64
C ARG A 609 32.72 26.24 -53.89
N PHE A 610 32.08 25.09 -54.07
CA PHE A 610 32.71 23.78 -54.26
C PHE A 610 32.43 23.15 -55.64
N ILE A 611 31.71 23.87 -56.51
CA ILE A 611 31.56 23.64 -57.96
C ILE A 611 32.28 24.80 -58.64
#